data_AF-A0A2N1XSH1-F1
#
_entry.id   AF-A0A2N1XSH1-F1
#
_cell.length_a   1.000
_cell.length_b   1.000
_cell.length_c   1.000
_cell.angle_alpha   90.00
_cell.angle_beta   90.00
_cell.angle_gamma   90.00
#
_symmetry.space_group_name_H-M   'P 1'
#
loop_
_entity.id
_entity.type
_entity.pdbx_description
1 polymer ?
#
loop_
_entity_poly.entity_id
_entity_poly.type
_entity_poly.pdbx_seq_one_letter_code
_entity_poly.pdbx_strand_id
1 'polypeptide(L)'
;MRELEAAQCKKIFLEQVSSVAVYAQLEAALEFAREGDVLVATKLNRLARAVADLMVIIKTLGQKEVGLRILNLGMDTQTPTGKLMLTVLGGVAQFEREMMLERQREGVAKAKAAGKYKGRTPLPTELRQKVVSLGAVAVL
;
A
#
# COMPACT_ATOMS: atom_id res chain seq x y z
N MET A 1 -4.06 -4.57 22.85
CA MET A 1 -5.31 -3.99 23.37
C MET A 1 -5.02 -2.95 24.45
N ARG A 2 -4.24 -3.26 25.49
CA ARG A 2 -3.88 -2.32 26.58
C ARG A 2 -3.47 -0.90 26.12
N GLU A 3 -2.65 -0.79 25.08
CA GLU A 3 -2.26 0.53 24.53
C GLU A 3 -3.42 1.32 23.90
N LEU A 4 -4.36 0.63 23.24
CA LEU A 4 -5.54 1.25 22.61
C LEU A 4 -6.60 1.63 23.65
N GLU A 5 -6.74 0.82 24.70
CA GLU A 5 -7.56 1.13 25.87
C GLU A 5 -7.02 2.35 26.62
N ALA A 6 -5.69 2.41 26.82
CA ALA A 6 -5.03 3.58 27.40
C ALA A 6 -5.18 4.84 26.52
N ALA A 7 -5.24 4.67 25.19
CA ALA A 7 -5.55 5.73 24.24
C ALA A 7 -7.06 6.06 24.16
N GLN A 8 -7.90 5.46 25.00
CA GLN A 8 -9.35 5.71 25.09
C GLN A 8 -10.10 5.49 23.76
N CYS A 9 -9.66 4.51 22.95
CA CYS A 9 -10.32 4.20 21.69
C CYS A 9 -11.75 3.69 21.91
N LYS A 10 -12.75 4.37 21.33
CA LYS A 10 -14.18 4.03 21.49
C LYS A 10 -14.59 2.77 20.73
N LYS A 11 -13.95 2.52 19.60
CA LYS A 11 -14.18 1.33 18.76
C LYS A 11 -12.82 0.72 18.40
N ILE A 12 -12.69 -0.58 18.61
CA ILE A 12 -11.47 -1.33 18.33
C ILE A 12 -11.76 -2.31 17.19
N PHE A 13 -10.90 -2.27 16.17
CA PHE A 13 -10.89 -3.19 15.05
C PHE A 13 -9.69 -4.14 15.20
N LEU A 14 -9.93 -5.44 15.12
CA LEU A 14 -8.92 -6.47 15.33
C LEU A 14 -8.76 -7.29 14.06
N GLU A 15 -7.66 -7.07 13.36
CA GLU A 15 -7.35 -7.79 12.13
C GLU A 15 -6.34 -8.91 12.42
N GLN A 16 -6.64 -10.14 12.01
CA GLN A 16 -5.69 -11.25 11.99
C GLN A 16 -5.54 -11.73 10.56
N VAL A 17 -4.43 -11.34 9.91
CA VAL A 17 -4.17 -11.72 8.51
C VAL A 17 -2.84 -12.47 8.41
N SER A 18 -2.90 -13.73 8.01
CA SER A 18 -1.73 -14.45 7.49
C SER A 18 -1.55 -14.07 6.02
N SER A 19 -0.34 -13.59 5.69
CA SER A 19 0.22 -13.39 4.35
C SER A 19 -0.76 -13.40 3.16
N VAL A 20 -1.05 -12.22 2.60
CA VAL A 20 -1.76 -11.97 1.33
C VAL A 20 -3.31 -11.97 1.41
N ALA A 21 -3.91 -11.56 2.53
CA ALA A 21 -5.36 -11.32 2.58
C ALA A 21 -5.71 -9.83 2.68
N VAL A 22 -6.90 -9.50 2.16
CA VAL A 22 -7.55 -8.19 2.18
C VAL A 22 -7.73 -7.75 3.64
N TYR A 23 -7.40 -6.49 3.94
CA TYR A 23 -7.54 -5.92 5.28
C TYR A 23 -8.99 -5.51 5.54
N ALA A 24 -9.87 -6.49 5.71
CA ALA A 24 -11.31 -6.24 5.86
C ALA A 24 -11.63 -5.38 7.09
N GLN A 25 -10.89 -5.54 8.19
CA GLN A 25 -11.09 -4.73 9.40
C GLN A 25 -10.49 -3.34 9.28
N LEU A 26 -9.38 -3.16 8.56
CA LEU A 26 -8.87 -1.82 8.23
C LEU A 26 -9.85 -1.08 7.32
N GLU A 27 -10.37 -1.73 6.28
CA GLU A 27 -11.39 -1.16 5.41
C GLU A 27 -12.63 -0.77 6.21
N ALA A 28 -13.13 -1.66 7.06
CA ALA A 28 -14.25 -1.37 7.96
C ALA A 28 -13.95 -0.20 8.92
N ALA A 29 -12.72 -0.08 9.42
CA ALA A 29 -12.30 1.04 10.26
C ALA A 29 -12.27 2.37 9.47
N LEU A 30 -11.78 2.33 8.24
CA LEU A 30 -11.76 3.48 7.33
C LEU A 30 -13.17 3.91 6.93
N GLU A 31 -14.08 2.97 6.70
CA GLU A 31 -15.49 3.24 6.42
C GLU A 31 -16.23 3.82 7.64
N PHE A 32 -15.98 3.25 8.82
CA PHE A 32 -16.59 3.68 10.07
C PHE A 32 -16.19 5.11 10.47
N ALA A 33 -14.93 5.49 10.21
CA ALA A 33 -14.40 6.80 10.58
C ALA A 33 -15.10 7.96 9.83
N ARG A 34 -15.37 9.02 10.57
CA ARG A 34 -16.05 10.25 10.13
C ARG A 34 -15.22 11.48 10.42
N GLU A 35 -15.59 12.61 9.82
CA GLU A 35 -14.98 13.91 10.10
C GLU A 35 -14.79 14.16 11.60
N GLY A 36 -13.57 14.59 11.96
CA GLY A 36 -13.18 14.85 13.35
C GLY A 36 -12.73 13.63 14.15
N ASP A 37 -12.91 12.41 13.63
CA ASP A 37 -12.38 11.20 14.27
C ASP A 37 -10.85 11.11 14.17
N VAL A 38 -10.27 10.23 14.99
CA VAL A 38 -8.85 9.88 14.93
C VAL A 38 -8.73 8.36 14.83
N LEU A 39 -8.14 7.88 13.73
CA LEU A 39 -7.74 6.49 13.62
C LEU A 39 -6.45 6.29 14.41
N VAL A 40 -6.47 5.36 15.38
CA VAL A 40 -5.32 5.07 16.24
C VAL A 40 -4.78 3.68 15.93
N ALA A 41 -3.47 3.60 15.68
CA ALA A 41 -2.76 2.34 15.52
C ALA A 41 -1.61 2.23 16.53
N THR A 42 -1.38 1.02 17.03
CA THR A 42 -0.24 0.76 17.94
C THR A 42 1.09 0.85 17.21
N LYS A 43 1.17 0.34 15.98
CA LYS A 43 2.37 0.31 15.14
C LYS A 43 2.02 0.55 13.67
N LEU A 44 2.95 1.14 12.91
CA LEU A 44 2.80 1.43 11.47
C LEU A 44 2.51 0.17 10.64
N ASN A 45 3.17 -0.95 10.95
CA ASN A 45 2.97 -2.23 10.28
C ASN A 45 1.59 -2.88 10.52
N ARG A 46 0.75 -2.28 11.37
CA ARG A 46 -0.66 -2.67 11.53
C ARG A 46 -1.58 -2.00 10.52
N LEU A 47 -1.10 -0.93 9.87
CA LEU A 47 -1.84 -0.19 8.86
C LEU A 47 -1.35 -0.52 7.45
N ALA A 48 -0.05 -0.67 7.27
CA ALA A 48 0.57 -0.73 5.96
C ALA A 48 1.80 -1.65 5.95
N ARG A 49 2.00 -2.43 4.88
CA ARG A 49 3.21 -3.25 4.67
C ARG A 49 4.26 -2.51 3.87
N ALA A 50 3.83 -1.60 2.99
CA ALA A 50 4.70 -0.68 2.27
C ALA A 50 4.34 0.77 2.62
N VAL A 51 5.31 1.68 2.52
CA VAL A 51 5.04 3.10 2.74
C VAL A 51 4.05 3.65 1.72
N ALA A 52 4.02 3.10 0.50
CA ALA A 52 3.01 3.43 -0.50
C ALA A 52 1.58 3.19 0.00
N ASP A 53 1.32 2.05 0.66
CA ASP A 53 0.00 1.74 1.22
C ASP A 53 -0.38 2.75 2.31
N LEU A 54 0.60 3.12 3.15
CA LEU A 54 0.40 4.13 4.19
C LEU A 54 0.00 5.49 3.58
N MET A 55 0.65 5.90 2.49
CA MET A 55 0.32 7.16 1.82
C MET A 55 -1.10 7.15 1.24
N VAL A 56 -1.57 6.00 0.74
CA VAL A 56 -2.96 5.85 0.28
C VAL A 56 -3.92 6.00 1.45
N ILE A 57 -3.69 5.29 2.56
CA ILE A 57 -4.52 5.37 3.78
C ILE A 57 -4.60 6.81 4.28
N ILE A 58 -3.48 7.51 4.35
CA ILE A 58 -3.42 8.89 4.84
C ILE A 58 -4.16 9.84 3.91
N LYS A 59 -4.07 9.65 2.59
CA LYS A 59 -4.86 10.42 1.63
C LYS A 59 -6.36 10.20 1.86
N THR A 60 -6.79 8.95 2.04
CA THR A 60 -8.19 8.60 2.32
C THR A 60 -8.68 9.25 3.62
N LEU A 61 -7.88 9.18 4.69
CA LEU A 61 -8.21 9.82 5.98
C LEU A 61 -8.28 11.34 5.86
N GLY A 62 -7.33 11.96 5.14
CA GLY A 62 -7.31 13.40 4.92
C GLY A 62 -8.51 13.90 4.12
N GLN A 63 -8.99 13.13 3.12
CA GLN A 63 -10.21 13.44 2.39
C GLN A 63 -11.47 13.39 3.25
N LYS A 64 -11.44 12.62 4.34
CA LYS A 64 -12.53 12.52 5.33
C LYS A 64 -12.33 13.44 6.53
N GLU A 65 -11.26 14.25 6.55
CA GLU A 65 -10.87 15.06 7.71
C GLU A 65 -10.69 14.24 9.00
N VAL A 66 -10.18 13.02 8.85
CA VAL A 66 -9.86 12.09 9.94
C VAL A 66 -8.38 12.17 10.27
N GLY A 67 -8.06 12.29 11.56
CA GLY A 67 -6.69 12.24 12.08
C GLY A 67 -6.12 10.83 12.07
N LEU A 68 -4.79 10.71 12.04
CA LEU A 68 -4.07 9.45 12.21
C LEU A 68 -3.07 9.60 13.35
N ARG A 69 -3.13 8.67 14.31
CA ARG A 69 -2.19 8.57 15.41
C ARG A 69 -1.53 7.20 15.46
N ILE A 70 -0.20 7.18 15.50
CA ILE A 70 0.61 5.96 15.63
C ILE A 70 1.36 6.01 16.97
N LEU A 71 0.95 5.15 17.90
CA LEU A 71 1.38 5.22 19.31
C LEU A 71 2.88 4.97 19.47
N ASN A 72 3.43 3.92 18.85
CA ASN A 72 4.85 3.59 19.01
C ASN A 72 5.82 4.61 18.38
N LEU A 73 5.34 5.45 17.46
CA LEU A 73 6.12 6.50 16.82
C LEU A 73 5.89 7.87 17.47
N GLY A 74 4.91 7.99 18.37
CA GLY A 74 4.46 9.29 18.87
C GLY A 74 3.93 10.21 17.77
N MET A 75 3.56 9.66 16.61
CA MET A 75 3.15 10.43 15.43
C MET A 75 1.66 10.71 15.51
N ASP A 76 1.28 11.98 15.34
CA ASP A 76 -0.12 12.43 15.31
C ASP A 76 -0.31 13.47 14.20
N THR A 77 -1.05 13.13 13.15
CA THR A 77 -1.23 13.99 11.97
C THR A 77 -2.11 15.22 12.23
N GLN A 78 -2.70 15.34 13.41
CA GLN A 78 -3.38 16.56 13.84
C GLN A 78 -2.37 17.62 14.33
N THR A 79 -1.13 17.23 14.65
CA THR A 79 -0.09 18.13 15.14
C THR A 79 0.86 18.59 14.02
N PRO A 80 1.47 19.79 14.12
CA PRO A 80 2.49 20.24 13.16
C PRO A 80 3.67 19.27 13.05
N THR A 81 4.13 18.73 14.18
CA THR A 81 5.23 17.76 14.24
C THR A 81 4.89 16.46 13.53
N GLY A 82 3.68 15.91 13.74
CA GLY A 82 3.27 14.69 13.05
C GLY A 82 3.05 14.90 11.55
N LYS A 83 2.58 16.08 11.12
CA LYS A 83 2.53 16.45 9.70
C LYS A 83 3.92 16.53 9.08
N LEU A 84 4.91 17.10 9.78
CA LEU A 84 6.31 17.10 9.33
C LEU A 84 6.85 15.68 9.20
N MET A 85 6.66 14.85 10.22
CA MET A 85 7.13 13.46 10.24
C MET A 85 6.53 12.66 9.08
N LEU A 86 5.25 12.86 8.79
CA LEU A 86 4.59 12.28 7.63
C LEU A 86 5.23 12.72 6.31
N THR A 87 5.48 14.02 6.13
CA THR A 87 6.12 14.54 4.92
C THR A 87 7.51 13.93 4.72
N VAL A 88 8.28 13.78 5.80
CA VAL A 88 9.60 13.12 5.76
C VAL A 88 9.46 11.66 5.35
N LEU A 89 8.52 10.90 5.94
CA LEU A 89 8.27 9.51 5.57
C LEU A 89 7.85 9.36 4.10
N GLY A 90 7.00 10.27 3.61
CA GLY A 90 6.61 10.31 2.19
C GLY A 90 7.79 10.59 1.27
N GLY A 91 8.68 11.52 1.65
CA GLY A 91 9.90 11.82 0.91
C GLY A 91 10.86 10.63 0.85
N VAL A 92 11.06 9.93 1.97
CA VAL A 92 11.89 8.71 2.01
C VAL A 92 11.30 7.62 1.12
N ALA A 93 9.99 7.43 1.14
CA ALA A 93 9.33 6.43 0.29
C ALA A 93 9.49 6.71 -1.21
N GLN A 94 9.38 7.97 -1.60
CA GLN A 94 9.62 8.38 -2.97
C GLN A 94 11.08 8.13 -3.38
N PHE A 95 12.03 8.53 -2.53
CA PHE A 95 13.46 8.31 -2.76
C PHE A 95 13.79 6.81 -2.94
N GLU A 96 13.30 5.94 -2.06
CA GLU A 96 13.52 4.49 -2.17
C GLU A 96 12.98 3.93 -3.50
N ARG A 97 11.80 4.41 -3.94
CA ARG A 97 11.20 4.00 -5.21
C ARG A 97 12.04 4.43 -6.41
N GLU A 98 12.54 5.66 -6.40
CA GLU A 98 13.40 6.17 -7.46
C GLU A 98 14.71 5.38 -7.55
N MET A 99 15.37 5.14 -6.41
CA MET A 99 16.57 4.31 -6.32
C MET A 99 16.36 2.88 -6.82
N MET A 100 15.21 2.27 -6.52
CA MET A 100 14.86 0.93 -7.01
C MET A 100 14.73 0.91 -8.54
N LEU A 101 14.04 1.90 -9.13
CA LEU A 101 13.84 2.01 -10.57
C LEU A 101 15.15 2.28 -11.31
N GLU A 102 16.04 3.07 -10.74
CA GLU A 102 17.38 3.33 -11.29
C GLU A 102 18.18 2.02 -11.40
N ARG A 103 18.31 1.27 -10.29
CA ARG A 103 18.99 -0.03 -10.28
C ARG A 103 18.37 -1.02 -11.26
N GLN A 104 17.05 -1.02 -11.39
CA GLN A 104 16.36 -1.85 -12.37
C GLN A 104 16.77 -1.49 -13.80
N ARG A 105 16.79 -0.20 -14.15
CA ARG A 105 17.20 0.27 -15.48
C ARG A 105 18.63 -0.14 -15.81
N GLU A 106 19.56 0.01 -14.86
CA GLU A 106 20.94 -0.45 -15.02
C GLU A 106 21.03 -1.96 -15.25
N GLY A 107 20.29 -2.76 -14.46
CA GLY A 107 20.23 -4.20 -14.62
C GLY A 107 19.67 -4.63 -15.98
N VAL A 108 18.61 -3.97 -16.44
CA VAL A 108 18.03 -4.18 -17.77
C VAL A 108 19.04 -3.83 -18.86
N ALA A 109 19.73 -2.69 -18.75
CA ALA A 109 20.74 -2.27 -19.73
C ALA A 109 21.89 -3.29 -19.83
N LYS A 110 22.42 -3.76 -18.70
CA LYS A 110 23.46 -4.80 -18.64
C LYS A 110 22.97 -6.12 -19.26
N ALA A 111 21.76 -6.57 -18.94
CA ALA A 111 21.20 -7.80 -19.49
C ALA A 111 20.88 -7.70 -21.00
N LYS A 112 20.49 -6.52 -21.50
CA LYS A 112 20.35 -6.25 -22.94
C LYS A 112 21.69 -6.30 -23.65
N ALA A 113 22.72 -5.64 -23.12
CA ALA A 113 24.08 -5.69 -23.68
C ALA A 113 24.64 -7.12 -23.70
N ALA A 114 24.32 -7.94 -22.70
CA ALA A 114 24.67 -9.35 -22.62
C ALA A 114 23.76 -10.29 -23.45
N GLY A 115 22.80 -9.76 -24.22
CA GLY A 115 21.92 -10.57 -25.09
C GLY A 115 20.96 -11.52 -24.36
N LYS A 116 20.69 -11.32 -23.06
CA LYS A 116 19.85 -12.23 -22.26
C LYS A 116 18.35 -12.17 -22.60
N TYR A 117 17.89 -11.07 -23.20
CA TYR A 117 16.50 -10.90 -23.59
C TYR A 117 16.22 -11.61 -24.92
N LYS A 118 15.61 -12.81 -24.87
CA LYS A 118 15.22 -13.60 -26.04
C LYS A 118 13.76 -13.38 -26.49
N GLY A 119 13.08 -12.40 -25.92
CA GLY A 119 11.65 -12.17 -26.12
C GLY A 119 10.78 -13.23 -25.44
N ARG A 120 9.47 -13.14 -25.65
CA ARG A 120 8.51 -14.14 -25.17
C ARG A 120 8.63 -15.38 -26.05
N THR A 121 8.81 -16.56 -25.45
CA THR A 121 8.79 -17.83 -26.20
C THR A 121 7.45 -17.94 -26.94
N PRO A 122 7.46 -18.20 -28.25
CA PRO A 122 6.22 -18.34 -29.02
C PRO A 122 5.35 -19.46 -28.42
N LEU A 123 4.04 -19.19 -28.36
CA LEU A 123 3.07 -20.19 -27.91
C LEU A 123 3.03 -21.35 -28.90
N PRO A 124 2.90 -22.60 -28.43
CA PRO A 124 2.58 -23.74 -29.29
C PRO A 124 1.33 -23.45 -30.14
N THR A 125 1.33 -23.89 -31.39
CA THR A 125 0.29 -23.57 -32.39
C THR A 125 -1.12 -23.88 -31.89
N GLU A 126 -1.30 -24.98 -31.16
CA GLU A 126 -2.59 -25.39 -30.58
C GLU A 126 -3.12 -24.39 -29.55
N LEU A 127 -2.24 -23.90 -28.66
CA LEU A 127 -2.59 -22.88 -27.68
C LEU A 127 -2.86 -21.54 -28.35
N ARG A 128 -2.13 -21.22 -29.42
CA ARG A 128 -2.36 -20.00 -30.22
C ARG A 128 -3.75 -20.01 -30.87
N GLN A 129 -4.15 -21.15 -31.45
CA GLN A 129 -5.49 -21.32 -32.03
C GLN A 129 -6.59 -21.20 -30.98
N LYS A 130 -6.39 -21.80 -29.79
CA LYS A 130 -7.33 -21.71 -28.67
C LYS A 130 -7.53 -20.28 -28.14
N VAL A 131 -6.45 -19.50 -28.06
CA VAL A 131 -6.51 -18.08 -27.65
C VAL A 131 -7.23 -17.23 -28.70
N VAL A 132 -6.97 -17.47 -29.99
CA VAL A 132 -7.66 -16.77 -31.08
C VAL A 132 -9.16 -17.13 -31.12
N SER A 133 -9.51 -18.40 -30.90
CA SER A 133 -10.92 -18.81 -30.84
C SER A 133 -11.67 -18.25 -29.64
N LEU A 134 -10.99 -18.04 -28.50
CA LEU A 134 -11.59 -17.40 -27.31
C LEU A 134 -11.79 -15.89 -27.50
N GLY A 135 -10.91 -15.22 -28.24
CA GLY A 135 -11.04 -13.80 -28.57
C GLY A 135 -12.14 -13.48 -29.59
N ALA A 136 -12.53 -14.45 -30.41
CA ALA A 136 -13.60 -14.29 -31.41
C ALA A 136 -15.03 -14.39 -30.85
N VAL A 137 -15.20 -14.78 -29.58
CA VAL A 137 -16.52 -14.99 -28.95
C VAL A 137 -17.03 -13.73 -28.21
N ALA A 138 -16.27 -12.64 -28.18
CA ALA A 138 -16.64 -11.43 -27.45
C ALA A 138 -17.03 -10.27 -28.38
N VAL A 139 -18.05 -10.45 -29.22
CA VAL A 139 -18.93 -9.36 -29.68
C VAL A 139 -20.33 -9.93 -29.89
N LEU A 140 -21.20 -9.74 -28.89
CA LEU A 140 -22.63 -9.46 -28.97
C LEU A 140 -23.07 -8.88 -27.62
#